data_AF-A0ABD1URU1-F1
#
_entry.id   AF-A0ABD1URU1-F1
#
_cell.length_a   1.000
_cell.length_b   1.000
_cell.length_c   1.000
_cell.angle_alpha   90.00
_cell.angle_beta   90.00
_cell.angle_gamma   90.00
#
_symmetry.space_group_name_H-M   'P 1'
#
loop_
_entity.id
_entity.type
_entity.pdbx_description
1 polymer ?
#
loop_
_entity_poly.entity_id
_entity_poly.type
_entity_poly.pdbx_seq_one_letter_code
_entity_poly.pdbx_strand_id
1 'polypeptide(L)'
;MTIASLGFARPPSCSLRHLKQSNCSLKPSKASRHLTSAADIMANSSNDHHPSLEVIGGAMEKFLPAFKTINLPYTPYPIFGWNRHVETIFTAFFRSLPDVRFRRECLRTKDNGAVALDWVGGDDSRLPSESPVLILLPGLTGGSGDAYVRHMLLRARDKGWRVVVFNSRGCGDSPVTTPQFYSASFLGDISEVVAHVGNRYPRSNLYAVGWSLGANILVRYLGQVMVLHIHV
;
A
#
# COMPACT_ATOMS: atom_id res chain seq x y z
N MET A 1 -4.64 -1.59 6.31
CA MET A 1 -3.19 -1.87 6.19
C MET A 1 -3.06 -2.92 5.10
N THR A 2 -2.20 -2.68 4.12
CA THR A 2 -1.94 -3.63 3.00
C THR A 2 -0.49 -4.06 3.05
N ILE A 3 -0.22 -5.36 2.85
CA ILE A 3 1.12 -5.94 2.79
C ILE A 3 1.28 -6.57 1.40
N ALA A 4 2.43 -6.34 0.76
CA ALA A 4 2.71 -6.88 -0.57
C ALA A 4 4.15 -7.38 -0.68
N SER A 5 4.34 -8.47 -1.43
CA SER A 5 5.65 -8.91 -1.93
C SER A 5 5.85 -8.30 -3.31
N LEU A 6 6.97 -7.61 -3.51
CA LEU A 6 7.36 -6.99 -4.79
C LEU A 6 8.33 -7.89 -5.57
N GLY A 7 8.70 -9.05 -5.03
CA GLY A 7 9.61 -10.01 -5.65
C GLY A 7 11.09 -9.66 -5.44
N PHE A 8 11.96 -10.35 -6.19
CA PHE A 8 13.39 -10.04 -6.24
C PHE A 8 13.65 -8.79 -7.06
N ALA A 9 14.66 -8.02 -6.66
CA ALA A 9 15.06 -6.78 -7.32
C ALA A 9 15.51 -6.93 -8.80
N ARG A 10 15.67 -8.16 -9.33
CA ARG A 10 15.72 -8.47 -10.77
C ARG A 10 15.26 -9.91 -11.07
N PRO A 11 14.58 -10.15 -12.21
CA PRO A 11 14.55 -11.49 -12.80
C PRO A 11 15.89 -11.80 -13.50
N PRO A 12 16.29 -13.10 -13.62
CA PRO A 12 17.42 -13.48 -14.47
C PRO A 12 17.15 -13.07 -15.92
N SER A 13 18.13 -12.44 -16.55
CA SER A 13 18.07 -11.97 -17.94
C SER A 13 17.77 -13.13 -18.88
N CYS A 14 16.61 -13.12 -19.54
CA CYS A 14 16.30 -14.05 -20.62
C CYS A 14 16.21 -13.28 -21.95
N SER A 15 17.04 -13.70 -22.90
CA SER A 15 17.26 -13.14 -24.23
C SER A 15 15.95 -12.97 -25.02
N LEU A 16 15.69 -11.76 -25.53
CA LEU A 16 14.66 -11.51 -26.55
C LEU A 16 14.92 -12.39 -27.77
N ARG A 17 13.93 -13.22 -28.16
CA ARG A 17 13.76 -13.67 -29.54
C ARG A 17 12.44 -13.12 -30.05
N HIS A 18 12.53 -12.35 -31.13
CA HIS A 18 11.40 -11.86 -31.92
C HIS A 18 10.49 -13.00 -32.35
N LEU A 19 9.18 -12.92 -32.06
CA LEU A 19 8.15 -13.58 -32.84
C LEU A 19 6.95 -12.64 -33.05
N LYS A 20 6.48 -12.64 -34.30
CA LYS A 20 5.51 -11.75 -34.96
C LYS A 20 4.14 -11.67 -34.27
N GLN A 21 3.57 -10.46 -34.30
CA GLN A 21 2.14 -10.20 -34.13
C GLN A 21 1.33 -10.80 -35.30
N SER A 22 0.19 -11.42 -34.99
CA SER A 22 -0.88 -11.71 -35.96
C SER A 22 -2.25 -11.32 -35.38
N ASN A 23 -2.98 -10.52 -36.16
CA ASN A 23 -4.30 -9.96 -35.92
C ASN A 23 -5.39 -11.01 -35.69
N CYS A 24 -6.39 -10.68 -34.83
CA CYS A 24 -7.74 -11.18 -35.01
C CYS A 24 -8.78 -10.12 -34.62
N SER A 25 -9.73 -9.88 -35.52
CA SER A 25 -10.73 -8.81 -35.52
C SER A 25 -12.10 -9.40 -35.22
N LEU A 26 -12.88 -8.80 -34.32
CA LEU A 26 -14.31 -9.10 -34.14
C LEU A 26 -15.10 -7.78 -33.98
N LYS A 27 -16.17 -7.67 -34.77
CA LYS A 27 -17.01 -6.49 -35.06
C LYS A 27 -18.10 -6.22 -33.99
N PRO A 28 -18.69 -5.00 -33.97
CA PRO A 28 -19.66 -4.55 -32.95
C PRO A 28 -21.13 -4.76 -33.39
N SER A 29 -22.06 -4.83 -32.43
CA SER A 29 -23.51 -4.67 -32.68
C SER A 29 -24.11 -3.55 -31.81
N LYS A 30 -25.07 -2.82 -32.40
CA LYS A 30 -25.77 -1.63 -31.88
C LYS A 30 -27.18 -2.00 -31.38
N ALA A 31 -27.75 -1.08 -30.58
CA ALA A 31 -29.19 -0.69 -30.43
C ALA A 31 -29.64 -0.73 -28.95
N SER A 32 -30.48 0.16 -28.40
CA SER A 32 -31.10 1.43 -28.79
C SER A 32 -31.62 2.07 -27.48
N ARG A 33 -31.85 3.38 -27.47
CA ARG A 33 -32.30 4.19 -26.32
C ARG A 33 -33.79 4.00 -26.04
N HIS A 34 -34.21 4.07 -24.78
CA HIS A 34 -35.48 4.71 -24.39
C HIS A 34 -35.40 5.28 -22.96
N LEU A 35 -35.63 6.58 -22.86
CA LEU A 35 -35.97 7.31 -21.63
C LEU A 35 -37.50 7.43 -21.59
N THR A 36 -38.12 7.07 -20.47
CA THR A 36 -39.42 7.63 -20.07
C THR A 36 -39.49 7.69 -18.54
N SER A 37 -39.78 8.90 -18.07
CA SER A 37 -40.10 9.26 -16.70
C SER A 37 -41.61 9.12 -16.49
N ALA A 38 -42.03 8.46 -15.41
CA ALA A 38 -43.35 8.68 -14.78
C ALA A 38 -43.29 8.21 -13.32
N ALA A 39 -43.52 9.14 -12.42
CA ALA A 39 -43.84 8.86 -11.03
C ALA A 39 -45.31 8.43 -10.94
N ASP A 40 -45.60 7.36 -10.19
CA ASP A 40 -46.55 7.42 -9.06
C ASP A 40 -46.71 6.05 -8.34
N ILE A 41 -46.30 6.04 -7.07
CA ILE A 41 -46.96 5.52 -5.85
C ILE A 41 -47.65 4.13 -5.87
N MET A 42 -47.06 3.14 -5.16
CA MET A 42 -47.60 2.55 -3.91
C MET A 42 -46.82 1.27 -3.47
N ALA A 43 -46.17 1.39 -2.31
CA ALA A 43 -45.95 0.41 -1.23
C ALA A 43 -45.21 -0.95 -1.44
N ASN A 44 -44.18 -1.12 -0.59
CA ASN A 44 -43.65 -2.35 0.04
C ASN A 44 -42.77 -3.32 -0.76
N SER A 45 -41.46 -3.10 -0.71
CA SER A 45 -40.50 -4.00 -0.02
C SER A 45 -39.12 -3.34 0.01
N SER A 46 -38.65 -2.94 1.19
CA SER A 46 -37.27 -2.48 1.37
C SER A 46 -36.32 -3.67 1.30
N ASN A 47 -35.93 -4.07 0.09
CA ASN A 47 -34.75 -4.90 -0.12
C ASN A 47 -33.51 -4.03 0.12
N ASP A 48 -33.12 -3.91 1.39
CA ASP A 48 -31.84 -3.34 1.78
C ASP A 48 -30.72 -4.16 1.12
N HIS A 49 -30.24 -3.66 -0.02
CA HIS A 49 -29.03 -4.17 -0.65
C HIS A 49 -27.85 -3.80 0.24
N HIS A 50 -27.54 -4.65 1.21
CA HIS A 50 -26.27 -4.56 1.91
C HIS A 50 -25.16 -4.91 0.90
N PRO A 51 -24.16 -4.04 0.68
CA PRO A 51 -23.00 -4.42 -0.12
C PRO A 51 -22.32 -5.60 0.58
N SER A 52 -22.39 -6.79 -0.02
CA SER A 52 -21.69 -7.97 0.46
C SER A 52 -20.30 -8.00 -0.19
N LEU A 53 -19.26 -8.02 0.64
CA LEU A 53 -17.90 -8.27 0.20
C LEU A 53 -17.73 -9.79 0.09
N GLU A 54 -17.83 -10.33 -1.11
CA GLU A 54 -17.60 -11.74 -1.35
C GLU A 54 -16.09 -12.01 -1.50
N VAL A 55 -15.48 -12.65 -0.50
CA VAL A 55 -14.07 -13.05 -0.56
C VAL A 55 -13.99 -14.38 -1.33
N ILE A 56 -13.82 -14.29 -2.64
CA ILE A 56 -13.72 -15.45 -3.53
C ILE A 56 -12.44 -16.23 -3.24
N GLY A 57 -12.55 -17.57 -3.17
CA GLY A 57 -11.39 -18.49 -3.04
C GLY A 57 -11.31 -19.31 -1.75
N GLY A 58 -12.42 -19.48 -1.01
CA GLY A 58 -12.50 -20.42 0.13
C GLY A 58 -11.67 -20.02 1.37
N ALA A 59 -10.93 -18.92 1.32
CA ALA A 59 -10.16 -18.41 2.44
C ALA A 59 -11.07 -18.09 3.64
N MET A 60 -12.26 -17.55 3.38
CA MET A 60 -13.24 -17.23 4.42
C MET A 60 -13.63 -18.48 5.22
N GLU A 61 -13.96 -19.59 4.56
CA GLU A 61 -14.32 -20.85 5.22
C GLU A 61 -13.16 -21.47 6.01
N LYS A 62 -11.91 -21.21 5.59
CA LYS A 62 -10.71 -21.67 6.29
C LYS A 62 -10.36 -20.82 7.51
N PHE A 63 -10.58 -19.51 7.44
CA PHE A 63 -10.21 -18.56 8.50
C PHE A 63 -11.32 -18.32 9.52
N LEU A 64 -12.59 -18.29 9.11
CA LEU A 64 -13.73 -18.03 9.99
C LEU A 64 -13.82 -18.99 11.19
N PRO A 65 -13.62 -20.32 11.03
CA PRO A 65 -13.68 -21.24 12.17
C PRO A 65 -12.59 -20.99 13.23
N ALA A 66 -11.51 -20.30 12.87
CA ALA A 66 -10.45 -19.95 13.81
C ALA A 66 -10.82 -18.77 14.73
N PHE A 67 -11.84 -17.97 14.37
CA PHE A 67 -12.24 -16.79 15.14
C PHE A 67 -13.45 -17.07 16.03
N LYS A 68 -13.18 -17.50 17.27
CA LYS A 68 -14.22 -17.76 18.29
C LYS A 68 -15.00 -16.52 18.73
N THR A 69 -14.50 -15.33 18.44
CA THR A 69 -15.04 -14.04 18.89
C THR A 69 -15.93 -13.35 17.86
N ILE A 70 -16.08 -13.92 16.65
CA ILE A 70 -16.79 -13.22 15.55
C ILE A 70 -18.29 -13.02 15.82
N ASN A 71 -18.89 -13.89 16.64
CA ASN A 71 -20.30 -13.84 17.02
C ASN A 71 -20.54 -13.12 18.36
N LEU A 72 -19.49 -12.62 19.02
CA LEU A 72 -19.64 -11.92 20.30
C LEU A 72 -19.96 -10.45 20.05
N PRO A 73 -20.87 -9.84 20.84
CA PRO A 73 -21.10 -8.41 20.77
C PRO A 73 -19.81 -7.66 21.11
N TYR A 74 -19.40 -6.73 20.24
CA TYR A 74 -18.25 -5.88 20.47
C TYR A 74 -18.53 -4.95 21.67
N THR A 75 -17.80 -5.15 22.76
CA THR A 75 -17.86 -4.28 23.94
C THR A 75 -16.67 -3.31 23.89
N PRO A 76 -16.90 -2.02 23.54
CA PRO A 76 -15.83 -1.04 23.49
C PRO A 76 -15.23 -0.83 24.90
N TYR A 77 -13.96 -0.42 24.96
CA TYR A 77 -13.29 -0.15 26.23
C TYR A 77 -14.08 0.90 27.05
N PRO A 78 -14.47 0.60 28.30
CA PRO A 78 -15.59 1.27 28.99
C PRO A 78 -15.37 2.74 29.35
N ILE A 79 -14.17 3.30 29.15
CA ILE A 79 -13.85 4.69 29.54
C ILE A 79 -13.72 5.64 28.33
N PHE A 80 -13.24 5.17 27.17
CA PHE A 80 -12.97 6.02 25.99
C PHE A 80 -13.56 5.49 24.68
N GLY A 81 -14.15 4.28 24.66
CA GLY A 81 -14.59 3.59 23.45
C GLY A 81 -15.99 3.96 22.95
N TRP A 82 -16.66 4.96 23.54
CA TRP A 82 -18.00 5.36 23.12
C TRP A 82 -18.01 6.12 21.79
N ASN A 83 -16.85 6.67 21.38
CA ASN A 83 -16.69 7.37 20.12
C ASN A 83 -15.56 6.75 19.30
N ARG A 84 -15.93 6.07 18.20
CA ARG A 84 -15.01 5.43 17.24
C ARG A 84 -13.90 6.35 16.72
N HIS A 85 -14.16 7.65 16.66
CA HIS A 85 -13.18 8.64 16.22
C HIS A 85 -12.17 8.95 17.32
N VAL A 86 -12.60 9.02 18.58
CA VAL A 86 -11.74 9.27 19.73
C VAL A 86 -10.80 8.08 19.97
N GLU A 87 -11.27 6.83 19.81
CA GLU A 87 -10.40 5.64 19.90
C GLU A 87 -9.25 5.67 18.86
N THR A 88 -9.58 6.04 17.62
CA THR A 88 -8.60 6.12 16.52
C THR A 88 -7.62 7.27 16.73
N ILE A 89 -8.10 8.42 17.20
CA ILE A 89 -7.29 9.62 17.45
C ILE A 89 -6.41 9.42 18.70
N PHE A 90 -6.97 8.93 19.80
CA PHE A 90 -6.29 8.73 21.07
C PHE A 90 -5.10 7.75 20.92
N THR A 91 -5.31 6.62 20.24
CA THR A 91 -4.20 5.67 20.01
C THR A 91 -3.09 6.21 19.11
N ALA A 92 -3.40 7.19 18.25
CA ALA A 92 -2.40 7.87 17.43
C ALA A 92 -1.50 8.81 18.25
N PHE A 93 -2.06 9.49 19.27
CA PHE A 93 -1.33 10.46 20.10
C PHE A 93 -0.67 9.86 21.36
N PHE A 94 -1.24 8.80 21.95
CA PHE A 94 -0.80 8.29 23.27
C PHE A 94 0.03 6.99 23.24
N ARG A 95 0.43 6.50 22.06
CA ARG A 95 1.32 5.33 21.96
C ARG A 95 2.77 5.70 22.27
N SER A 96 3.47 4.83 23.00
CA SER A 96 4.91 4.93 23.21
C SER A 96 5.63 5.05 21.88
N LEU A 97 6.44 6.09 21.73
CA LEU A 97 7.21 6.35 20.53
C LEU A 97 8.61 5.76 20.71
N PRO A 98 8.96 4.66 20.03
CA PRO A 98 10.29 4.09 20.14
C PRO A 98 11.32 5.05 19.57
N ASP A 99 12.49 5.16 20.22
CA ASP A 99 13.60 5.89 19.64
C ASP A 99 14.26 5.07 18.54
N VAL A 100 14.31 5.63 17.33
CA VAL A 100 14.90 5.00 16.15
C VAL A 100 15.74 6.05 15.45
N ARG A 101 17.04 5.78 15.34
CA ARG A 101 17.95 6.63 14.59
C ARG A 101 17.78 6.38 13.10
N PHE A 102 17.40 7.41 12.36
CA PHE A 102 17.26 7.36 10.91
C PHE A 102 18.46 8.00 10.19
N ARG A 103 18.81 7.46 9.02
CA ARG A 103 19.62 8.13 8.00
C ARG A 103 18.72 8.50 6.83
N ARG A 104 18.48 9.80 6.67
CA ARG A 104 17.69 10.32 5.55
C ARG A 104 18.47 10.32 4.25
N GLU A 105 17.82 9.86 3.20
CA GLU A 105 18.23 9.97 1.81
C GLU A 105 17.13 10.70 1.03
N CYS A 106 17.45 11.84 0.42
CA CYS A 106 16.51 12.54 -0.45
C CYS A 106 16.67 12.04 -1.88
N LEU A 107 15.66 11.36 -2.40
CA LEU A 107 15.63 10.88 -3.78
C LEU A 107 14.99 11.95 -4.67
N ARG A 108 15.76 12.42 -5.65
CA ARG A 108 15.27 13.30 -6.72
C ARG A 108 14.50 12.46 -7.72
N THR A 109 13.25 12.83 -7.99
CA THR A 109 12.39 12.13 -8.95
C THR A 109 12.55 12.71 -10.36
N LYS A 110 12.12 11.96 -11.38
CA LYS A 110 12.27 12.34 -12.80
C LYS A 110 11.61 13.67 -13.17
N ASP A 111 10.55 14.04 -12.46
CA ASP A 111 9.85 15.32 -12.63
C ASP A 111 10.50 16.48 -11.86
N ASN A 112 11.74 16.33 -11.39
CA ASN A 112 12.45 17.25 -10.50
C ASN A 112 11.83 17.41 -9.11
N GLY A 113 10.86 16.57 -8.75
CA GLY A 113 10.39 16.41 -7.39
C GLY A 113 11.46 15.83 -6.47
N ALA A 114 11.12 15.75 -5.19
CA ALA A 114 11.96 15.12 -4.20
C ALA A 114 11.10 14.39 -3.17
N VAL A 115 11.52 13.16 -2.84
CA VAL A 115 10.95 12.35 -1.77
C VAL A 115 12.04 11.99 -0.78
N ALA A 116 11.67 11.70 0.48
CA ALA A 116 12.65 11.34 1.49
C ALA A 116 12.51 9.87 1.90
N LEU A 117 13.61 9.13 1.84
CA LEU A 117 13.75 7.76 2.31
C LEU A 117 14.48 7.77 3.64
N ASP A 118 13.80 7.38 4.72
CA ASP A 118 14.43 7.26 6.03
C ASP A 118 14.82 5.81 6.28
N TRP A 119 16.13 5.56 6.22
CA TRP A 119 16.73 4.26 6.49
C TRP A 119 17.03 4.11 7.97
N VAL A 120 16.86 2.90 8.51
CA VAL A 120 17.30 2.61 9.88
C VAL A 120 18.83 2.65 9.95
N GLY A 121 19.37 3.45 10.89
CA GLY A 121 20.80 3.63 11.05
C GLY A 121 21.52 2.32 11.40
N GLY A 122 22.63 2.05 10.71
CA GLY A 122 23.50 0.89 10.96
C GLY A 122 23.07 -0.42 10.30
N ASP A 123 21.86 -0.50 9.75
CA ASP A 123 21.40 -1.72 9.08
C ASP A 123 22.21 -2.01 7.80
N ASP A 124 22.69 -0.97 7.08
CA ASP A 124 23.49 -1.09 5.84
C ASP A 124 24.78 -1.90 6.03
N SER A 125 25.40 -1.79 7.21
CA SER A 125 26.63 -2.50 7.57
C SER A 125 26.39 -3.77 8.37
N ARG A 126 25.27 -3.87 9.10
CA ARG A 126 25.00 -4.97 10.04
C ARG A 126 24.30 -6.16 9.40
N LEU A 127 23.43 -5.92 8.42
CA LEU A 127 22.61 -6.96 7.81
C LEU A 127 23.27 -7.53 6.55
N PRO A 128 23.17 -8.85 6.30
CA PRO A 128 23.58 -9.46 5.05
C PRO A 128 22.93 -8.79 3.83
N SER A 129 23.58 -8.93 2.68
CA SER A 129 23.05 -8.45 1.39
C SER A 129 21.73 -9.09 0.98
N GLU A 130 21.47 -10.32 1.42
CA GLU A 130 20.26 -11.07 1.10
C GLU A 130 19.09 -10.72 2.03
N SER A 131 19.35 -9.93 3.09
CA SER A 131 18.30 -9.56 4.04
C SER A 131 17.15 -8.88 3.30
N PRO A 132 15.90 -9.32 3.52
CA PRO A 132 14.74 -8.74 2.86
C PRO A 132 14.60 -7.25 3.22
N VAL A 133 14.12 -6.46 2.26
CA VAL A 133 13.88 -5.02 2.42
C VAL A 133 12.38 -4.76 2.54
N LEU A 134 11.99 -4.04 3.58
CA LEU A 134 10.62 -3.61 3.84
C LEU A 134 10.48 -2.10 3.60
N ILE A 135 9.67 -1.73 2.62
CA ILE A 135 9.28 -0.36 2.32
C ILE A 135 8.00 -0.05 3.09
N LEU A 136 8.05 0.90 4.01
CA LEU A 136 6.89 1.38 4.76
C LEU A 136 6.33 2.64 4.09
N LEU A 137 5.03 2.61 3.79
CA LEU A 137 4.27 3.72 3.19
C LEU A 137 3.28 4.28 4.24
N PRO A 138 3.63 5.40 4.90
CA PRO A 138 2.75 6.09 5.83
C PRO A 138 1.43 6.55 5.18
N GLY A 139 0.48 6.92 6.04
CA GLY A 139 -0.80 7.50 5.60
C GLY A 139 -0.70 8.98 5.19
N LEU A 140 -1.85 9.61 5.02
CA LEU A 140 -1.94 11.05 4.78
C LEU A 140 -1.24 11.81 5.92
N THR A 141 -0.37 12.76 5.58
CA THR A 141 0.48 13.56 6.48
C THR A 141 1.41 12.77 7.40
N GLY A 142 1.50 11.45 7.23
CA GLY A 142 2.32 10.59 8.06
C GLY A 142 3.80 10.62 7.66
N GLY A 143 4.63 9.97 8.48
CA GLY A 143 6.07 9.87 8.23
C GLY A 143 6.78 8.89 9.15
N SER A 144 8.11 8.88 9.08
CA SER A 144 8.99 8.08 9.96
C SER A 144 8.88 8.42 11.46
N GLY A 145 8.31 9.59 11.78
CA GLY A 145 7.99 10.02 13.13
C GLY A 145 6.78 9.31 13.75
N ASP A 146 5.95 8.63 12.96
CA ASP A 146 4.71 8.05 13.47
C ASP A 146 4.96 6.78 14.30
N ALA A 147 4.29 6.66 15.44
CA ALA A 147 4.45 5.53 16.35
C ALA A 147 4.16 4.18 15.67
N TYR A 148 3.10 4.09 14.85
CA TYR A 148 2.76 2.83 14.15
C TYR A 148 3.83 2.40 13.15
N VAL A 149 4.48 3.36 12.47
CA VAL A 149 5.59 3.10 11.55
C VAL A 149 6.80 2.58 12.33
N ARG A 150 7.16 3.24 13.43
CA ARG A 150 8.31 2.85 14.25
C ARG A 150 8.13 1.48 14.90
N HIS A 151 6.94 1.15 15.39
CA HIS A 151 6.64 -0.18 15.94
C HIS A 151 6.77 -1.28 14.89
N MET A 152 6.23 -1.08 13.68
CA MET A 152 6.37 -2.05 12.60
C MET A 152 7.83 -2.23 12.17
N LEU A 153 8.55 -1.11 12.08
CA LEU A 153 9.96 -1.08 11.74
C LEU A 153 10.80 -1.88 12.74
N LEU A 154 10.62 -1.66 14.04
CA LEU A 154 11.34 -2.42 15.07
C LEU A 154 11.05 -3.91 14.95
N ARG A 155 9.78 -4.28 14.76
CA ARG A 155 9.39 -5.68 14.63
C ARG A 155 10.01 -6.37 13.42
N ALA A 156 10.17 -5.64 12.31
CA ALA A 156 10.84 -6.15 11.11
C ALA A 156 12.36 -6.23 11.32
N ARG A 157 12.96 -5.21 11.93
CA ARG A 157 14.39 -5.15 12.25
C ARG A 157 14.81 -6.30 13.17
N ASP A 158 14.01 -6.62 14.18
CA ASP A 158 14.25 -7.76 15.09
C ASP A 158 14.27 -9.12 14.36
N LYS A 159 13.65 -9.20 13.18
CA LYS A 159 13.69 -10.38 12.30
C LYS A 159 14.84 -10.35 11.29
N GLY A 160 15.73 -9.36 11.37
CA GLY A 160 16.84 -9.19 10.43
C GLY A 160 16.45 -8.59 9.08
N TRP A 161 15.32 -7.86 9.02
CA TRP A 161 14.87 -7.18 7.81
C TRP A 161 15.43 -5.77 7.77
N ARG A 162 15.85 -5.34 6.59
CA ARG A 162 16.19 -3.95 6.32
C ARG A 162 14.90 -3.17 6.14
N VAL A 163 14.78 -2.02 6.80
CA VAL A 163 13.55 -1.21 6.71
C VAL A 163 13.87 0.18 6.18
N VAL A 164 13.02 0.65 5.27
CA VAL A 164 13.03 2.02 4.76
C VAL A 164 11.63 2.60 4.85
N VAL A 165 11.52 3.81 5.40
CA VAL A 165 10.26 4.56 5.39
C VAL A 165 10.28 5.48 4.17
N PHE A 166 9.28 5.33 3.31
CA PHE A 166 9.06 6.21 2.18
C PHE A 166 8.18 7.38 2.62
N ASN A 167 8.81 8.53 2.89
CA ASN A 167 8.07 9.77 3.16
C ASN A 167 7.72 10.46 1.84
N SER A 168 6.41 10.61 1.62
CA SER A 168 5.85 11.34 0.49
C SER A 168 6.31 12.80 0.44
N ARG A 169 6.15 13.45 -0.72
CA ARG A 169 6.49 14.85 -0.95
C ARG A 169 5.81 15.78 0.06
N GLY A 170 6.58 16.63 0.73
CA GLY A 170 6.10 17.56 1.76
C GLY A 170 5.66 16.91 3.08
N CYS A 171 5.96 15.64 3.31
CA CYS A 171 5.67 14.92 4.55
C CYS A 171 6.94 14.41 5.23
N GLY A 172 6.92 14.31 6.56
CA GLY A 172 8.08 13.90 7.35
C GLY A 172 9.32 14.76 7.06
N ASP A 173 9.16 16.08 6.91
CA ASP A 173 10.23 17.02 6.54
C ASP A 173 10.93 16.72 5.20
N SER A 174 10.24 16.06 4.27
CA SER A 174 10.73 15.93 2.90
C SER A 174 10.61 17.28 2.16
N PRO A 175 11.60 17.63 1.31
CA PRO A 175 11.60 18.90 0.60
C PRO A 175 10.48 18.96 -0.45
N VAL A 176 9.84 20.12 -0.57
CA VAL A 176 8.87 20.41 -1.64
C VAL A 176 9.60 21.19 -2.74
N THR A 177 9.97 20.50 -3.82
CA THR A 177 10.75 21.10 -4.92
C THR A 177 9.91 21.37 -6.16
N THR A 178 8.68 20.84 -6.23
CA THR A 178 7.77 21.00 -7.36
C THR A 178 6.33 21.23 -6.89
N PRO A 179 5.44 21.75 -7.75
CA PRO A 179 4.01 21.87 -7.43
C PRO A 179 3.27 20.53 -7.33
N GLN A 180 3.90 19.42 -7.74
CA GLN A 180 3.30 18.09 -7.73
C GLN A 180 3.38 17.49 -6.32
N PHE A 181 2.23 17.32 -5.68
CA PHE A 181 2.08 16.62 -4.40
C PHE A 181 1.77 15.13 -4.58
N TYR A 182 1.85 14.37 -3.49
CA TYR A 182 1.44 12.97 -3.47
C TYR A 182 -0.09 12.83 -3.44
N SER A 183 -0.61 11.78 -4.08
CA SER A 183 -2.03 11.43 -4.04
C SER A 183 -2.20 9.93 -4.28
N ALA A 184 -3.40 9.40 -4.01
CA ALA A 184 -3.71 8.00 -4.30
C ALA A 184 -3.56 7.64 -5.80
N SER A 185 -3.71 8.64 -6.67
CA SER A 185 -3.68 8.47 -8.13
C SER A 185 -2.29 8.65 -8.73
N PHE A 186 -1.36 9.28 -8.00
CA PHE A 186 -0.01 9.54 -8.48
C PHE A 186 0.93 8.41 -8.07
N LEU A 187 1.28 7.55 -9.02
CA LEU A 187 2.10 6.36 -8.80
C LEU A 187 3.57 6.54 -9.20
N GLY A 188 3.95 7.74 -9.68
CA GLY A 188 5.32 8.04 -10.13
C GLY A 188 6.34 7.85 -9.01
N ASP A 189 6.08 8.45 -7.83
CA ASP A 189 7.01 8.38 -6.70
C ASP A 189 7.26 6.94 -6.24
N ILE A 190 6.21 6.15 -6.01
CA ILE A 190 6.36 4.78 -5.53
C ILE A 190 7.09 3.90 -6.56
N SER A 191 6.85 4.13 -7.86
CA SER A 191 7.54 3.41 -8.93
C SER A 191 9.04 3.70 -8.92
N GLU A 192 9.42 4.97 -8.74
CA GLU A 192 10.83 5.38 -8.67
C GLU A 192 11.50 4.91 -7.38
N VAL A 193 10.79 4.94 -6.24
CA VAL A 193 11.30 4.44 -4.95
C VAL A 193 11.53 2.94 -4.99
N VAL A 194 10.59 2.15 -5.51
CA VAL A 194 10.75 0.69 -5.62
C VAL A 194 11.93 0.36 -6.53
N ALA A 195 12.07 1.05 -7.67
CA ALA A 195 13.20 0.87 -8.56
C ALA A 195 14.54 1.26 -7.90
N HIS A 196 14.58 2.39 -7.19
CA HIS A 196 15.77 2.86 -6.46
C HIS A 196 16.21 1.85 -5.39
N VAL A 197 15.27 1.39 -4.56
CA VAL A 197 15.53 0.41 -3.50
C VAL A 197 15.96 -0.93 -4.08
N GLY A 198 15.32 -1.39 -5.16
CA GLY A 198 15.68 -2.61 -5.85
C GLY A 198 17.10 -2.54 -6.43
N ASN A 199 17.45 -1.45 -7.09
CA ASN A 199 18.79 -1.26 -7.63
C ASN A 199 19.87 -1.18 -6.53
N ARG A 200 19.54 -0.62 -5.36
CA ARG A 200 20.44 -0.56 -4.21
C ARG A 200 20.69 -1.93 -3.58
N TYR A 201 19.67 -2.79 -3.56
CA TYR A 201 19.69 -4.12 -2.94
C TYR A 201 19.26 -5.22 -3.92
N PRO A 202 20.07 -5.51 -4.96
CA PRO A 202 19.67 -6.39 -6.06
C PRO A 202 19.47 -7.85 -5.66
N ARG A 203 20.02 -8.26 -4.53
CA ARG A 203 19.94 -9.64 -4.02
C ARG A 203 18.86 -9.84 -2.95
N SER A 204 18.22 -8.76 -2.51
CA SER A 204 17.19 -8.82 -1.49
C SER A 204 15.80 -9.01 -2.11
N ASN A 205 14.92 -9.69 -1.38
CA ASN A 205 13.49 -9.65 -1.65
C ASN A 205 12.91 -8.31 -1.17
N LEU A 206 12.06 -7.69 -1.99
CA LEU A 206 11.39 -6.45 -1.64
C LEU A 206 9.96 -6.73 -1.17
N TYR A 207 9.59 -6.09 -0.07
CA TYR A 207 8.24 -6.09 0.49
C TYR A 207 7.80 -4.65 0.74
N ALA A 208 6.50 -4.40 0.67
CA ALA A 208 5.93 -3.10 0.97
C ALA A 208 4.72 -3.21 1.88
N VAL A 209 4.56 -2.24 2.79
CA VAL A 209 3.42 -2.15 3.70
C VAL A 209 2.88 -0.72 3.68
N GLY A 210 1.58 -0.58 3.45
CA GLY A 210 0.92 0.71 3.43
C GLY A 210 -0.23 0.82 4.43
N TRP A 211 -0.44 2.03 4.97
CA TRP A 211 -1.59 2.38 5.80
C TRP A 211 -2.41 3.49 5.15
N SER A 212 -3.74 3.40 5.25
CA SER A 212 -4.68 4.40 4.73
C SER A 212 -4.33 4.81 3.28
N LEU A 213 -4.00 6.08 3.04
CA LEU A 213 -3.57 6.56 1.72
C LEU A 213 -2.38 5.80 1.14
N GLY A 214 -1.37 5.45 1.94
CA GLY A 214 -0.23 4.63 1.52
C GLY A 214 -0.65 3.22 1.09
N ALA A 215 -1.71 2.66 1.69
CA ALA A 215 -2.28 1.38 1.27
C ALA A 215 -2.97 1.49 -0.11
N ASN A 216 -3.72 2.58 -0.34
CA ASN A 216 -4.35 2.84 -1.64
C ASN A 216 -3.32 3.02 -2.76
N ILE A 217 -2.25 3.78 -2.50
CA ILE A 217 -1.12 3.93 -3.44
C ILE A 217 -0.51 2.56 -3.75
N LEU A 218 -0.24 1.75 -2.72
CA LEU A 218 0.37 0.43 -2.88
C LEU A 218 -0.51 -0.52 -3.71
N VAL A 219 -1.81 -0.63 -3.43
CA VAL A 219 -2.72 -1.50 -4.17
C VAL A 219 -2.80 -1.08 -5.64
N ARG A 220 -2.90 0.21 -5.92
CA ARG A 220 -2.97 0.72 -7.30
C ARG A 220 -1.66 0.51 -8.06
N TYR A 221 -0.53 0.71 -7.39
CA TYR A 221 0.80 0.41 -7.95
C TYR A 221 0.91 -1.07 -8.35
N LEU A 222 0.52 -1.99 -7.47
CA LEU A 222 0.53 -3.43 -7.76
C LEU A 222 -0.39 -3.78 -8.93
N GLY A 223 -1.58 -3.18 -8.99
CA GLY A 223 -2.51 -3.33 -10.11
C GLY A 223 -1.87 -2.90 -11.43
N GLN A 224 -1.14 -1.78 -11.45
CA GLN A 224 -0.47 -1.30 -12.66
C GLN A 224 0.69 -2.21 -13.08
N VAL A 225 1.54 -2.65 -12.15
CA VAL A 225 2.70 -3.51 -12.45
C VAL A 225 2.25 -4.90 -12.91
N MET A 226 1.24 -5.48 -12.25
CA MET A 226 0.72 -6.81 -12.61
C MET A 226 0.04 -6.81 -13.98
N VAL A 227 -0.71 -5.77 -14.34
CA VAL A 227 -1.31 -5.63 -15.67
C VAL A 227 -0.24 -5.54 -16.76
N LEU A 228 0.86 -4.85 -16.50
CA LEU A 228 2.00 -4.76 -17.43
C LEU A 228 2.69 -6.12 -17.62
N HIS A 229 2.76 -6.97 -16.59
CA HIS A 229 3.36 -8.31 -16.68
C HIS A 229 2.46 -9.33 -17.38
N ILE A 230 1.15 -9.07 -17.52
CA ILE A 230 0.19 -9.92 -18.25
C ILE A 230 0.17 -9.58 -19.75
N HIS A 231 0.66 -8.41 -20.15
CA HIS A 231 0.67 -7.93 -21.54
C HIS A 231 2.04 -8.02 -22.23
N VAL A 232 3.02 -8.73 -21.64
CA VAL A 232 4.34 -9.03 -22.21
C VAL A 232 4.48 -10.53 -22.41
#